data_AF-A0A7R9LK87-F1
#
_entry.id   AF-A0A7R9LK87-F1
#
_cell.length_a   1.000
_cell.length_b   1.000
_cell.length_c   1.000
_cell.angle_alpha   90.00
_cell.angle_beta   90.00
_cell.angle_gamma   90.00
#
_symmetry.space_group_name_H-M   'P 1'
#
loop_
_entity.id
_entity.type
_entity.pdbx_description
1 polymer ?
#
loop_
_entity_poly.entity_id
_entity_poly.type
_entity_poly.pdbx_seq_one_letter_code
_entity_poly.pdbx_strand_id
1 'polypeptide(L)'
;MSFCPQCQTSNEFKPCAYYCLNVVNTCLTFHEELDKEWNNYIDALLLLATRLETSFNIESVVDPIDIKISEAIMNFQENGGAVSNKLFESCGKPHIESKRETRDVNFEESPKFAEQPYVANPTAATVTGLDRLIQDIKKKIKKTKGFWAQLPQTICTDKHISTLIAADNKSCYNGSDL
;
A
#
# COMPACT_ATOMS: atom_id res chain seq x y z
N MET A 1 5.88 5.21 -39.56
CA MET A 1 5.54 6.55 -39.03
C MET A 1 6.75 7.47 -38.95
N SER A 2 7.78 7.16 -38.15
CA SER A 2 8.83 8.14 -37.79
C SER A 2 9.93 8.37 -38.83
N PHE A 3 10.29 7.35 -39.63
CA PHE A 3 11.43 7.42 -40.56
C PHE A 3 11.04 7.52 -42.05
N CYS A 4 9.83 7.11 -42.40
CA CYS A 4 9.29 7.21 -43.76
C CYS A 4 9.43 8.60 -44.41
N PRO A 5 9.16 9.74 -43.72
CA PRO A 5 9.33 11.06 -44.33
C PRO A 5 10.79 11.39 -44.71
N GLN A 6 11.78 10.85 -43.98
CA GLN A 6 13.21 11.04 -44.31
C GLN A 6 13.62 10.27 -45.58
N CYS A 7 12.93 9.17 -45.89
CA CYS A 7 13.18 8.38 -47.09
C CYS A 7 12.49 8.97 -48.33
N GLN A 8 11.34 9.64 -48.16
CA GLN A 8 10.55 10.22 -49.25
C GLN A 8 10.92 11.67 -49.55
N THR A 9 11.38 12.42 -48.55
CA THR A 9 11.74 13.83 -48.67
C THR A 9 13.04 14.08 -47.91
N SER A 10 13.95 14.89 -48.45
CA SER A 10 15.21 15.26 -47.79
C SER A 10 15.04 16.11 -46.52
N ASN A 11 13.79 16.37 -46.10
CA ASN A 11 13.42 17.22 -44.99
C ASN A 11 12.86 16.38 -43.83
N GLU A 12 13.25 16.71 -42.61
CA GLU A 12 12.75 16.08 -41.38
C GLU A 12 11.35 16.62 -41.02
N PHE A 13 10.32 16.10 -41.68
CA PHE A 13 8.94 16.32 -41.27
C PHE A 13 8.52 15.35 -40.17
N LYS A 14 7.92 15.88 -39.10
CA LYS A 14 7.34 15.07 -38.02
C LYS A 14 5.95 14.60 -38.40
N PRO A 15 5.50 13.42 -37.91
CA PRO A 15 4.15 12.94 -38.14
C PRO A 15 3.13 13.86 -37.48
N CYS A 16 1.97 14.00 -38.13
CA CYS A 16 0.83 14.70 -37.54
C CYS A 16 0.36 13.98 -36.26
N ALA A 17 -0.11 14.73 -35.27
CA ALA A 17 -0.62 14.16 -34.01
C ALA A 17 -1.71 13.09 -34.23
N TYR A 18 -2.66 13.33 -35.14
CA TYR A 18 -3.72 12.37 -35.45
C TYR A 18 -3.19 11.07 -36.09
N TYR A 19 -2.23 11.17 -37.01
CA TYR A 19 -1.59 10.00 -37.60
C TYR A 19 -0.82 9.20 -36.54
N CYS A 20 -0.10 9.89 -35.65
CA CYS A 20 0.54 9.26 -34.51
C CYS A 20 -0.45 8.51 -33.61
N LEU A 21 -1.56 9.15 -33.24
CA LEU A 21 -2.58 8.54 -32.40
C LEU A 21 -3.14 7.27 -33.02
N ASN A 22 -3.47 7.28 -34.32
CA ASN A 22 -4.00 6.09 -34.98
C ASN A 22 -2.99 4.94 -35.02
N VAL A 23 -1.72 5.22 -35.33
CA VAL A 23 -0.66 4.21 -35.32
C VAL A 23 -0.46 3.65 -33.91
N VAL A 24 -0.33 4.52 -32.91
CA VAL A 24 -0.06 4.12 -31.53
C VAL A 24 -1.25 3.38 -30.90
N ASN A 25 -2.49 3.80 -31.17
CA ASN A 25 -3.71 3.08 -30.75
C ASN A 25 -3.74 1.66 -31.33
N THR A 26 -3.33 1.52 -32.60
CA THR A 26 -3.26 0.20 -33.25
C THR A 26 -2.11 -0.64 -32.65
N CYS A 27 -0.96 -0.04 -32.35
CA CYS A 27 0.14 -0.74 -31.70
C CYS A 27 -0.21 -1.18 -30.25
N LEU A 28 -1.02 -0.39 -29.55
CA LEU A 28 -1.38 -0.60 -28.16
C LEU A 28 -2.76 -1.25 -27.97
N THR A 29 -3.39 -1.77 -29.02
CA THR A 29 -4.76 -2.35 -28.96
C THR A 29 -4.89 -3.41 -27.87
N PHE A 30 -3.92 -4.32 -27.74
CA PHE A 30 -3.94 -5.34 -26.69
C PHE A 30 -3.74 -4.76 -25.27
N HIS A 31 -3.15 -3.57 -25.14
CA HIS A 31 -2.95 -2.91 -23.86
C HIS A 31 -4.18 -2.11 -23.41
N GLU A 32 -5.03 -1.69 -24.35
CA GLU A 32 -6.29 -1.03 -24.04
C GLU A 32 -7.22 -1.94 -23.22
N GLU A 33 -7.18 -3.25 -23.47
CA GLU A 33 -7.93 -4.25 -22.69
C GLU A 33 -7.52 -4.25 -21.20
N LEU A 34 -6.28 -3.86 -20.88
CA LEU A 34 -5.82 -3.75 -19.49
C LEU A 34 -6.39 -2.51 -18.78
N ASP A 35 -6.86 -1.48 -19.49
CA ASP A 35 -7.30 -0.23 -18.86
C ASP A 35 -8.44 -0.48 -17.86
N LYS A 36 -9.42 -1.30 -18.26
CA LYS A 36 -10.56 -1.65 -17.41
C LYS A 36 -10.12 -2.35 -16.13
N GLU A 37 -9.35 -3.43 -16.25
CA GLU A 37 -8.92 -4.22 -15.08
C GLU A 37 -7.90 -3.47 -14.22
N TRP A 38 -7.06 -2.62 -14.83
CA TRP A 38 -6.20 -1.70 -14.12
C TRP A 38 -7.00 -0.73 -13.27
N ASN A 39 -8.03 -0.08 -13.85
CA ASN A 39 -8.88 0.84 -13.10
C ASN A 39 -9.62 0.14 -11.94
N ASN A 40 -10.11 -1.10 -12.15
CA ASN A 40 -10.70 -1.92 -11.10
C ASN A 40 -9.70 -2.22 -9.97
N TYR A 41 -8.48 -2.60 -10.33
CA TYR A 41 -7.39 -2.86 -9.37
C TYR A 41 -7.05 -1.60 -8.56
N ILE A 42 -6.92 -0.46 -9.22
CA ILE A 42 -6.66 0.83 -8.58
C ILE A 42 -7.79 1.20 -7.60
N ASP A 43 -9.05 1.02 -7.99
CA ASP A 43 -10.20 1.30 -7.12
C ASP A 43 -10.23 0.37 -5.89
N ALA A 44 -9.90 -0.92 -6.07
CA ALA A 44 -9.76 -1.86 -4.97
C ALA A 44 -8.61 -1.47 -4.00
N LEU A 45 -7.46 -1.04 -4.53
CA LEU A 45 -6.35 -0.55 -3.70
C LEU A 45 -6.71 0.73 -2.94
N LEU A 46 -7.41 1.67 -3.57
CA LEU A 46 -7.85 2.90 -2.92
C LEU A 46 -8.87 2.62 -1.81
N LEU A 47 -9.76 1.64 -2.01
CA LEU A 47 -10.69 1.18 -0.97
C LEU A 47 -9.94 0.57 0.21
N LEU A 48 -8.96 -0.31 -0.05
CA LEU A 48 -8.13 -0.91 0.98
C LEU A 48 -7.35 0.14 1.77
N ALA A 49 -6.70 1.07 1.09
CA ALA A 49 -5.94 2.15 1.71
C ALA A 49 -6.83 3.04 2.61
N THR A 50 -8.06 3.33 2.19
CA THR A 50 -9.02 4.08 3.00
C THR A 50 -9.45 3.32 4.26
N ARG A 51 -9.58 1.99 4.15
CA ARG A 51 -9.88 1.11 5.28
C ARG A 51 -8.73 1.00 6.28
N LEU A 52 -7.49 0.98 5.81
CA LEU A 52 -6.28 0.98 6.64
C LEU A 52 -6.10 2.29 7.42
N GLU A 53 -6.53 3.43 6.88
CA GLU A 53 -6.52 4.72 7.60
C GLU A 53 -7.58 4.80 8.71
N THR A 54 -8.67 4.03 8.61
CA THR A 54 -9.84 4.17 9.51
C THR A 54 -10.00 2.98 10.47
N SER A 55 -10.63 1.89 10.02
CA SER A 55 -11.13 0.82 10.91
C SER A 55 -10.18 -0.36 11.04
N PHE A 56 -9.15 -0.43 10.19
CA PHE A 56 -8.18 -1.52 10.16
C PHE A 56 -6.74 -1.02 10.27
N ASN A 57 -6.52 0.10 10.96
CA ASN A 57 -5.17 0.55 11.26
C ASN A 57 -4.52 -0.44 12.24
N ILE A 58 -3.45 -1.11 11.81
CA ILE A 58 -2.74 -2.10 12.62
C ILE A 58 -2.11 -1.49 13.88
N GLU A 59 -1.67 -0.23 13.81
CA GLU A 59 -1.05 0.46 14.93
C GLU A 59 -2.05 0.67 16.06
N SER A 60 -3.34 0.84 15.76
CA SER A 60 -4.40 0.93 16.79
C SER A 60 -4.52 -0.34 17.65
N VAL A 61 -4.03 -1.49 17.16
CA VAL A 61 -4.03 -2.77 17.88
C VAL A 61 -2.67 -3.06 18.49
N VAL A 62 -1.60 -2.73 17.78
CA VAL A 62 -0.22 -3.03 18.21
C VAL A 62 0.28 -2.03 19.25
N ASP A 63 -0.03 -0.74 19.12
CA ASP A 63 0.43 0.30 20.04
C ASP A 63 -0.01 0.07 21.49
N PRO A 64 -1.27 -0.32 21.80
CA PRO A 64 -1.70 -0.56 23.18
C PRO A 64 -1.58 -2.02 23.63
N ILE A 65 -0.80 -2.87 22.94
CA ILE A 65 -0.77 -4.32 23.23
C ILE A 65 -0.23 -4.63 24.63
N ASP A 66 0.73 -3.84 25.10
CA ASP A 66 1.32 -3.92 26.44
C ASP A 66 0.29 -3.61 27.54
N ILE A 67 -0.53 -2.58 27.32
CA ILE A 67 -1.64 -2.21 28.19
C ILE A 67 -2.67 -3.35 28.21
N LYS A 68 -3.02 -3.91 27.04
CA LYS A 68 -3.97 -5.02 26.95
C LYS A 68 -3.48 -6.29 27.62
N ILE A 69 -2.19 -6.61 27.53
CA ILE A 69 -1.57 -7.72 28.27
C ILE A 69 -1.65 -7.45 29.78
N SER A 70 -1.35 -6.23 30.22
CA SER A 70 -1.42 -5.84 31.63
C SER A 70 -2.84 -5.93 32.19
N GLU A 71 -3.84 -5.47 31.42
CA GLU A 71 -5.27 -5.60 31.75
C GLU A 71 -5.69 -7.07 31.87
N ALA A 72 -5.23 -7.94 30.97
CA ALA A 72 -5.50 -9.37 31.02
C ALA A 72 -4.87 -10.04 32.26
N ILE A 73 -3.63 -9.67 32.61
CA ILE A 73 -2.96 -10.16 33.82
C ILE A 73 -3.71 -9.71 35.07
N MET A 74 -4.11 -8.44 35.14
CA MET A 74 -4.88 -7.89 36.27
C MET A 74 -6.21 -8.62 36.42
N ASN A 75 -6.95 -8.81 35.33
CA ASN A 75 -8.20 -9.57 35.31
C ASN A 75 -8.00 -11.02 35.79
N PHE A 76 -6.90 -11.65 35.38
CA PHE A 76 -6.56 -13.00 35.86
C PHE A 76 -6.20 -13.02 37.35
N GLN A 77 -5.48 -12.02 37.85
CA GLN A 77 -5.13 -11.93 39.28
C GLN A 77 -6.37 -11.71 40.16
N GLU A 78 -7.32 -10.87 39.72
CA GLU A 78 -8.57 -10.60 40.46
C GLU A 78 -9.53 -11.80 40.43
N ASN A 79 -9.72 -12.42 39.26
CA ASN A 79 -10.70 -13.48 39.08
C ASN A 79 -10.11 -14.90 39.22
N GLY A 80 -8.79 -15.03 39.33
CA GLY A 80 -8.08 -16.31 39.29
C GLY A 80 -8.53 -17.29 40.38
N GLY A 81 -8.82 -16.80 41.58
CA GLY A 81 -9.36 -17.61 42.67
C GLY A 81 -10.76 -18.14 42.36
N ALA A 82 -11.66 -17.28 41.87
CA ALA A 82 -13.03 -17.67 41.51
C ALA A 82 -13.07 -18.66 40.35
N VAL A 83 -12.24 -18.45 39.32
CA VAL A 83 -12.08 -19.37 38.19
C VAL A 83 -11.53 -20.72 38.66
N SER A 84 -10.50 -20.71 39.50
CA SER A 84 -9.90 -21.94 40.05
C SER A 84 -10.90 -22.73 40.88
N ASN A 85 -11.71 -22.07 41.71
CA ASN A 85 -12.75 -22.73 42.50
C ASN A 85 -13.80 -23.42 41.61
N LYS A 86 -14.31 -22.75 40.58
CA LYS A 86 -15.22 -23.36 39.61
C LYS A 86 -14.57 -24.54 38.88
N LEU A 87 -13.28 -24.42 38.55
CA LEU A 87 -12.52 -25.50 37.92
C LEU A 87 -12.42 -26.72 38.85
N PHE A 88 -12.19 -26.50 40.14
CA PHE A 88 -12.11 -27.60 41.13
C PHE A 88 -13.46 -28.29 41.38
N GLU A 89 -14.57 -27.56 41.31
CA GLU A 89 -15.91 -28.13 41.42
C GLU A 89 -16.27 -28.99 40.20
N SER A 90 -15.89 -28.54 39.00
CA SER A 90 -16.22 -29.23 37.74
C SER A 90 -15.26 -30.39 37.42
N CYS A 91 -13.96 -30.17 37.61
CA CYS A 91 -12.90 -31.10 37.20
C CYS A 91 -12.24 -31.84 38.37
N GLY A 92 -12.57 -31.50 39.62
CA GLY A 92 -11.91 -32.01 40.82
C GLY A 92 -10.69 -31.19 41.23
N LYS A 93 -10.31 -31.26 42.51
CA LYS A 93 -9.11 -30.59 43.01
C LYS A 93 -7.86 -31.32 42.50
N PRO A 94 -6.90 -30.63 41.87
CA PRO A 94 -5.66 -31.26 41.45
C PRO A 94 -4.92 -31.79 42.66
N HIS A 95 -4.48 -33.05 42.60
CA HIS A 95 -3.61 -33.62 43.62
C HIS A 95 -2.20 -33.07 43.40
N ILE A 96 -1.90 -31.92 44.01
CA ILE A 96 -0.54 -31.40 44.07
C ILE A 96 0.17 -32.25 45.12
N GLU A 97 0.77 -33.37 44.68
CA GLU A 97 1.73 -34.09 45.51
C GLU A 97 2.82 -33.08 45.89
N SER A 98 2.84 -32.72 47.17
CA SER A 98 3.90 -31.95 47.79
C SER A 98 5.15 -32.83 47.83
N LYS A 99 5.76 -33.05 46.66
CA LYS A 99 7.20 -33.23 46.62
C LYS A 99 7.79 -31.88 47.01
N ARG A 100 8.02 -31.72 48.31
CA ARG A 100 9.16 -30.97 48.83
C ARG A 100 10.44 -31.63 48.32
N GLU A 101 10.66 -31.60 47.01
CA GLU A 101 12.02 -31.49 46.53
C GLU A 101 12.30 -30.01 46.63
N THR A 102 13.06 -29.64 47.66
CA THR A 102 13.99 -28.52 47.62
C THR A 102 14.91 -28.71 46.42
N ARG A 103 14.38 -28.57 45.21
CA ARG A 103 15.15 -27.95 44.17
C ARG A 103 15.03 -26.49 44.53
N ASP A 104 16.09 -25.97 45.16
CA ASP A 104 16.51 -24.63 44.85
C ASP A 104 16.53 -24.55 43.32
N VAL A 105 15.39 -24.19 42.73
CA VAL A 105 15.39 -23.43 41.51
C VAL A 105 16.00 -22.15 41.99
N ASN A 106 17.32 -22.11 41.94
CA ASN A 106 18.09 -20.91 42.07
C ASN A 106 17.44 -20.00 41.03
N PHE A 107 16.56 -19.11 41.48
CA PHE A 107 16.13 -17.95 40.71
C PHE A 107 17.33 -17.01 40.76
N GLU A 108 18.47 -17.53 40.32
CA GLU A 108 19.67 -16.80 40.03
C GLU A 108 19.27 -15.97 38.82
N GLU A 109 19.01 -14.71 39.16
CA GLU A 109 18.64 -13.65 38.25
C GLU A 109 17.25 -13.85 37.65
N SER A 110 16.26 -13.25 38.32
CA SER A 110 15.37 -12.34 37.57
C SER A 110 16.29 -11.61 36.59
N PRO A 111 16.15 -11.76 35.26
CA PRO A 111 16.79 -10.80 34.39
C PRO A 111 16.29 -9.48 34.93
N LYS A 112 17.20 -8.65 35.43
CA LYS A 112 16.91 -7.25 35.69
C LYS A 112 16.50 -6.76 34.31
N PHE A 113 15.21 -6.88 34.00
CA PHE A 113 14.58 -6.14 32.95
C PHE A 113 14.93 -4.74 33.39
N ALA A 114 15.91 -4.14 32.70
CA ALA A 114 16.24 -2.76 32.94
C ALA A 114 14.88 -2.09 32.87
N GLU A 115 14.45 -1.50 33.98
CA GLU A 115 13.36 -0.53 33.98
C GLU A 115 13.90 0.59 33.11
N GLN A 116 13.84 0.40 31.79
CA GLN A 116 13.78 1.50 30.87
C GLN A 116 12.53 2.24 31.35
N PRO A 117 12.67 3.50 31.78
CA PRO A 117 11.50 4.29 32.08
C PRO A 117 10.65 4.23 30.82
N TYR A 118 9.55 3.50 30.89
CA TYR A 118 8.50 3.57 29.89
C TYR A 118 8.00 4.99 30.02
N VAL A 119 8.55 5.87 29.19
CA VAL A 119 7.98 7.17 28.95
C VAL A 119 6.68 6.83 28.26
N ALA A 120 5.62 6.63 29.06
CA ALA A 120 4.27 6.78 28.62
C ALA A 120 4.21 8.23 28.14
N ASN A 121 4.48 8.44 26.85
CA ASN A 121 4.11 9.67 26.18
C ASN A 121 2.59 9.57 26.09
N PRO A 122 1.85 10.25 26.98
CA PRO A 122 0.41 10.24 26.88
C PRO A 122 0.12 11.10 25.67
N THR A 123 -0.66 10.57 24.75
CA THR A 123 -1.43 11.36 23.78
C THR A 123 -0.61 12.29 22.89
N ALA A 124 -0.18 11.77 21.76
CA ALA A 124 -0.38 12.49 20.51
C ALA A 124 -0.42 11.46 19.40
N ALA A 125 -1.49 11.49 18.60
CA ALA A 125 -1.53 10.92 17.27
C ALA A 125 -0.33 11.47 16.48
N THR A 126 0.82 10.84 16.64
CA THR A 126 1.93 11.02 15.73
C THR A 126 1.39 10.34 14.50
N VAL A 127 1.00 11.13 13.49
CA VAL A 127 0.71 10.63 12.16
C VAL A 127 1.81 9.63 11.86
N THR A 128 1.45 8.36 11.92
CA THR A 128 2.46 7.33 12.04
C THR A 128 3.21 7.26 10.72
N GLY A 129 4.37 6.61 10.72
CA GLY A 129 5.05 6.31 9.46
C GLY A 129 4.10 5.63 8.47
N LEU A 130 3.16 4.84 8.98
CA LEU A 130 2.14 4.15 8.21
C LEU A 130 1.10 5.09 7.60
N ASP A 131 0.53 6.02 8.36
CA ASP A 131 -0.47 6.97 7.83
C ASP A 131 0.10 7.81 6.68
N ARG A 132 1.33 8.32 6.84
CA ARG A 132 2.03 9.06 5.77
C ARG A 132 2.26 8.18 4.55
N LEU A 133 2.70 6.94 4.77
CA LEU A 133 2.94 5.99 3.69
C LEU A 133 1.65 5.67 2.92
N ILE A 134 0.54 5.46 3.62
CA ILE A 134 -0.76 5.19 3.00
C ILE A 134 -1.22 6.39 2.18
N GLN A 135 -1.10 7.62 2.70
CA GLN A 135 -1.43 8.83 1.95
C GLN A 135 -0.59 9.00 0.68
N ASP A 136 0.71 8.74 0.77
CA ASP A 136 1.63 8.80 -0.37
C ASP A 136 1.29 7.75 -1.42
N ILE A 137 0.99 6.52 -0.99
CA ILE A 137 0.56 5.43 -1.87
C ILE A 137 -0.75 5.80 -2.57
N LYS A 138 -1.78 6.26 -1.84
CA LYS A 138 -3.05 6.72 -2.42
C LYS A 138 -2.83 7.80 -3.47
N LYS A 139 -1.98 8.79 -3.16
CA LYS A 139 -1.68 9.91 -4.07
C LYS A 139 -0.97 9.43 -5.34
N LYS A 140 -0.05 8.48 -5.23
CA LYS A 140 0.69 7.93 -6.39
C LYS A 140 -0.20 7.02 -7.24
N ILE A 141 -0.91 6.08 -6.63
CA ILE A 141 -1.83 5.14 -7.30
C ILE A 141 -2.97 5.89 -8.01
N LYS A 142 -3.52 6.94 -7.39
CA LYS A 142 -4.59 7.72 -8.03
C LYS A 142 -4.15 8.37 -9.35
N LYS A 143 -2.86 8.71 -9.49
CA LYS A 143 -2.30 9.29 -10.73
C LYS A 143 -2.15 8.25 -11.85
N THR A 144 -2.13 6.95 -11.54
CA THR A 144 -2.00 5.91 -12.55
C THR A 144 -3.35 5.46 -13.10
N LYS A 145 -4.48 5.99 -12.61
CA LYS A 145 -5.81 5.69 -13.12
C LYS A 145 -5.96 6.22 -14.55
N GLY A 146 -6.47 5.38 -15.46
CA GLY A 146 -6.58 5.70 -16.89
C GLY A 146 -5.25 5.80 -17.63
N PHE A 147 -4.16 5.27 -17.06
CA PHE A 147 -2.83 5.30 -17.67
C PHE A 147 -2.82 4.69 -19.08
N TRP A 148 -3.44 3.52 -19.25
CA TRP A 148 -3.44 2.80 -20.52
C TRP A 148 -4.26 3.54 -21.58
N ALA A 149 -5.42 4.08 -21.24
CA ALA A 149 -6.22 4.91 -22.14
C ALA A 149 -5.51 6.23 -22.55
N GLN A 150 -4.70 6.82 -21.66
CA GLN A 150 -4.00 8.08 -21.92
C GLN A 150 -2.61 7.90 -22.55
N LEU A 151 -2.09 6.68 -22.60
CA LEU A 151 -0.75 6.40 -23.08
C LEU A 151 -0.53 6.84 -24.55
N PRO A 152 -1.45 6.55 -25.50
CA PRO A 152 -1.31 7.03 -26.88
C PRO A 152 -1.22 8.55 -26.99
N GLN A 153 -2.05 9.26 -26.22
CA GLN A 153 -2.04 10.72 -26.17
C GLN A 153 -0.75 11.25 -25.57
N THR A 154 -0.26 10.61 -24.51
CA THR A 154 1.00 10.99 -23.85
C THR A 154 2.19 10.85 -24.81
N ILE A 155 2.26 9.75 -25.56
CA ILE A 155 3.29 9.49 -26.57
C ILE A 155 3.22 10.53 -27.70
N CYS A 156 2.03 10.77 -28.25
CA CYS A 156 1.86 11.67 -29.41
C CYS A 156 1.81 13.17 -29.07
N THR A 157 1.77 13.52 -27.78
CA THR A 157 1.92 14.92 -27.33
C THR A 157 3.40 15.28 -27.13
N ASP A 158 4.29 14.29 -27.08
CA ASP A 158 5.72 14.53 -27.02
C ASP A 158 6.20 15.21 -28.32
N LYS A 159 6.84 16.38 -28.16
CA LYS A 159 7.40 17.19 -29.25
C LYS A 159 8.47 16.45 -30.03
N HIS A 160 9.10 15.43 -29.48
CA HIS A 160 10.07 14.59 -30.19
C HIS A 160 9.40 13.61 -31.16
N ILE A 161 8.12 13.28 -30.93
CA ILE A 161 7.42 12.22 -31.65
C ILE A 161 6.49 12.78 -32.73
N SER A 162 5.68 13.81 -32.43
CA SER A 162 4.77 14.43 -33.41
C SER A 162 4.71 15.95 -33.29
N THR A 163 4.17 16.61 -34.31
CA THR A 163 3.81 18.04 -34.23
C THR A 163 2.60 18.23 -33.33
N LEU A 164 2.67 19.24 -32.45
CA LEU A 164 1.55 19.65 -31.61
C LEU A 164 0.41 20.21 -32.49
N ILE A 165 -0.83 19.93 -32.07
CA ILE A 165 -2.09 20.34 -32.72
C ILE A 165 -2.16 21.86 -32.99
N ALA A 166 -1.39 22.68 -32.25
CA ALA A 166 -1.42 24.14 -32.32
C ALA A 166 -0.25 24.80 -33.10
N ALA A 167 0.64 24.02 -33.75
CA ALA A 167 1.70 24.60 -34.57
C ALA A 167 1.18 24.92 -35.98
N ASP A 168 0.38 25.98 -36.05
CA ASP A 168 -0.02 26.67 -37.28
C ASP A 168 1.25 26.95 -38.12
N ASN A 169 1.27 26.52 -39.39
CA ASN A 169 2.34 26.70 -40.41
C ASN A 169 3.49 25.68 -40.54
N LYS A 170 3.43 24.46 -40.00
CA LYS A 170 4.32 23.37 -40.48
C LYS A 170 3.52 22.21 -41.03
N SER A 171 3.67 21.95 -42.33
CA SER A 171 3.21 20.70 -42.97
C SER A 171 3.73 19.50 -42.15
N CYS A 172 2.82 18.59 -41.82
CA CYS A 172 3.10 17.43 -40.98
C CYS A 172 2.83 16.16 -41.79
N TYR A 173 3.61 15.11 -41.54
CA TYR A 173 3.53 13.90 -42.34
C TYR A 173 2.29 13.08 -41.96
N ASN A 174 1.43 12.77 -42.94
CA ASN A 174 0.18 12.03 -42.74
C ASN A 174 0.24 10.54 -43.13
N GLY A 175 1.37 10.06 -43.69
CA GLY A 175 1.59 8.66 -44.05
C GLY A 175 1.67 8.37 -45.55
N SER A 176 1.25 9.30 -46.41
CA SER A 176 1.37 9.19 -47.87
C SER A 176 2.07 10.39 -48.50
N ASP A 177 1.72 11.60 -48.06
CA ASP A 177 2.28 12.88 -48.53
C ASP A 177 2.36 13.90 -47.38
N LEU A 178 2.84 15.12 -47.69
CA LEU A 178 2.87 16.29 -46.78
C LEU A 178 1.49 16.89 -46.52
#